data_AF-A0A7C8E6Z6-F1
#
_entry.id   AF-A0A7C8E6Z6-F1
#
_cell.length_a   1.000
_cell.length_b   1.000
_cell.length_c   1.000
_cell.angle_alpha   90.00
_cell.angle_beta   90.00
_cell.angle_gamma   90.00
#
_symmetry.space_group_name_H-M   'P 1'
#
loop_
_entity.id
_entity.type
_entity.pdbx_description
1 polymer ?
#
loop_
_entity_poly.entity_id
_entity_poly.type
_entity_poly.pdbx_seq_one_letter_code
_entity_poly.pdbx_strand_id
1 'polypeptide(L)' 'SYTLQPYRLVKDHRTNIEVGNVDAVLDGEIDFFIKNYLKENFSPL' A
#
# COMPACT_ATOMS: atom_id res chain seq x y z
N SER A 1 6.16 5.43 -0.68
CA SER A 1 7.18 5.78 -1.70
C SER A 1 6.84 5.10 -3.01
N TYR A 2 7.12 5.76 -4.14
CA TYR A 2 7.01 5.18 -5.47
C TYR A 2 8.41 4.96 -6.02
N THR A 3 8.88 3.71 -6.06
CA THR A 3 10.18 3.36 -6.62
C THR A 3 9.93 2.58 -7.92
N LEU A 4 10.44 3.08 -9.05
CA LEU A 4 10.35 2.40 -10.34
C LEU A 4 11.72 2.39 -11.03
N GLN A 5 12.08 1.18 -11.47
CA GLN A 5 13.34 0.63 -11.97
C GLN A 5 14.47 0.42 -10.95
N PRO A 6 15.08 -0.80 -10.88
CA PRO A 6 14.69 -2.07 -11.54
C PRO A 6 13.54 -2.80 -10.82
N TYR A 7 13.19 -2.38 -9.60
CA TYR A 7 12.11 -2.97 -8.80
C TYR A 7 10.84 -2.13 -8.93
N ARG A 8 9.70 -2.79 -9.17
CA ARG A 8 8.37 -2.15 -9.17
C ARG A 8 7.68 -2.52 -7.87
N LEU A 9 7.60 -1.55 -6.94
CA LEU A 9 7.00 -1.74 -5.62
C LEU A 9 6.29 -0.46 -5.17
N VAL A 10 5.06 -0.60 -4.69
CA VAL A 10 4.37 0.44 -3.92
C VAL A 10 4.49 0.10 -2.44
N LYS A 11 5.02 1.03 -1.65
CA LYS A 11 5.12 0.92 -0.19
C LYS A 11 4.33 2.02 0.50
N ASP A 12 3.39 1.64 1.37
CA ASP A 12 2.75 2.54 2.33
C ASP A 12 3.54 2.54 3.63
N HIS A 13 4.12 3.70 3.99
CA HIS A 13 4.95 3.84 5.19
C HIS A 13 4.14 3.96 6.49
N ARG A 14 2.82 4.21 6.39
CA ARG A 14 1.96 4.31 7.58
C ARG A 14 1.64 2.94 8.15
N THR A 15 1.56 1.93 7.28
CA THR A 15 1.17 0.56 7.61
C THR A 15 2.27 -0.46 7.31
N ASN A 16 3.41 -0.04 6.75
CA ASN A 16 4.51 -0.90 6.27
C ASN A 16 4.10 -1.94 5.20
N ILE A 17 2.97 -1.70 4.52
CA ILE A 17 2.46 -2.60 3.49
C ILE A 17 3.15 -2.38 2.16
N GLU A 18 3.44 -3.49 1.48
CA GLU A 18 4.15 -3.53 0.21
C GLU A 18 3.34 -4.28 -0.84
N VAL A 19 3.20 -3.69 -2.04
CA VAL A 19 2.50 -4.27 -3.19
C VAL A 19 3.42 -4.28 -4.40
N GLY A 20 3.64 -5.45 -4.99
CA GLY A 20 4.47 -5.63 -6.19
C GLY A 20 3.73 -5.37 -7.51
N ASN A 21 2.40 -5.52 -7.54
CA ASN A 21 1.59 -5.18 -8.71
C ASN A 21 1.32 -3.67 -8.75
N VAL A 22 2.33 -2.91 -9.16
CA VAL A 22 2.27 -1.44 -9.21
C VAL A 22 1.20 -0.96 -10.19
N ASP A 23 1.03 -1.65 -11.32
CA ASP A 23 0.14 -1.24 -12.40
C ASP A 23 -1.33 -1.22 -11.90
N ALA A 24 -1.76 -2.25 -11.17
CA ALA A 24 -3.10 -2.29 -10.56
C ALA A 24 -3.34 -1.16 -9.54
N VAL A 25 -2.31 -0.80 -8.76
CA VAL A 25 -2.41 0.32 -7.82
C VAL A 25 -2.55 1.65 -8.56
N LEU A 26 -1.83 1.83 -9.66
CA LEU A 26 -1.94 3.02 -10.51
C LEU A 26 -3.28 3.07 -11.28
N ASP A 27 -3.86 1.91 -11.58
CA ASP A 27 -5.21 1.77 -12.16
C ASP A 27 -6.35 1.97 -11.14
N GLY A 28 -6.02 2.20 -9.86
CA GLY A 28 -6.96 2.62 -8.83
C GLY A 28 -7.28 1.58 -7.76
N GLU A 29 -6.61 0.43 -7.72
CA GLU A 29 -6.77 -0.59 -6.68
C GLU A 29 -6.12 -0.16 -5.33
N ILE A 30 -6.62 0.93 -4.74
CA ILE A 30 -6.10 1.51 -3.49
C ILE A 30 -6.87 1.08 -2.23
N ASP A 31 -7.99 0.36 -2.38
CA ASP A 31 -8.84 -0.11 -1.27
C ASP A 31 -8.07 -0.90 -0.22
N PHE A 32 -7.07 -1.67 -0.68
CA PHE A 32 -6.20 -2.45 0.20
C PHE A 32 -5.43 -1.56 1.19
N PHE A 33 -4.92 -0.41 0.75
CA PHE A 33 -4.22 0.53 1.63
C PHE A 33 -5.18 1.21 2.61
N ILE A 34 -6.38 1.59 2.15
CA ILE A 34 -7.40 2.24 2.98
C ILE A 34 -7.84 1.32 4.13
N LYS A 35 -8.19 0.06 3.80
CA LYS A 35 -8.65 -0.92 4.79
C LYS A 35 -7.59 -1.21 5.83
N ASN A 36 -6.34 -1.39 5.41
CA ASN A 36 -5.26 -1.66 6.34
C ASN A 36 -4.91 -0.45 7.21
N TYR A 37 -4.94 0.76 6.66
CA TYR A 37 -4.75 1.97 7.47
C TYR A 37 -5.82 2.06 8.56
N LEU A 38 -7.10 1.85 8.22
CA LEU A 38 -8.17 1.86 9.21
C LEU A 38 -8.00 0.77 10.26
N LYS A 39 -7.62 -0.45 9.85
CA LYS A 39 -7.37 -1.56 10.78
C LYS A 39 -6.28 -1.23 11.79
N GLU A 40 -5.13 -0.71 11.34
CA GLU A 40 -4.02 -0.35 12.24
C GLU A 40 -4.41 0.77 13.22
N ASN A 41 -5.21 1.76 12.78
CA ASN A 41 -5.62 2.88 13.64
C ASN A 41 -6.80 2.56 14.57
N PHE A 42 -7.65 1.60 14.20
CA PHE A 42 -8.85 1.23 14.97
C PHE A 42 -8.71 -0.09 15.73
N SER A 43 -7.54 -0.74 15.71
CA SER A 43 -7.29 -1.91 16.56
C SER A 43 -7.25 -1.46 18.03
N PRO A 44 -8.25 -1.80 18.86
CA PRO A 44 -8.16 -1.56 20.30
C PRO A 44 -7.10 -2.51 20.86
N LEU A 45 -6.28 -2.00 21.79
CA LEU A 45 -5.33 -2.79 22.58
C LEU A 45 -5.99 -4.02 23.20
#